data_AF-A0A964PE63-F1
#
_entry.id   AF-A0A964PE63-F1
#
_cell.length_a   1.000
_cell.length_b   1.000
_cell.length_c   1.000
_cell.angle_alpha   90.00
_cell.angle_beta   90.00
_cell.angle_gamma   90.00
#
_symmetry.space_group_name_H-M   'P 1'
#
loop_
_entity.id
_entity.type
_entity.pdbx_description
1 polymer ?
#
loop_
_entity_poly.entity_id
_entity_poly.type
_entity_poly.pdbx_seq_one_letter_code
_entity_poly.pdbx_strand_id
1 'polypeptide(L)' 'MRVLWGVFNNSHQMVTSFDYPKRQDAEAKAAQLMADKKSTHFVQPVREAIEEKKEEKEKDKKEK' A
#
# COMPACT_ATOMS: atom_id res chain seq x y z
N MET A 1 -12.23 -4.57 14.75
CA MET A 1 -12.15 -3.97 13.41
C MET A 1 -11.19 -2.80 13.48
N ARG A 2 -10.08 -2.86 12.75
CA ARG A 2 -9.06 -1.79 12.74
C ARG A 2 -9.06 -1.11 11.39
N VAL A 3 -8.77 0.19 11.36
CA VAL A 3 -8.57 0.93 10.11
C VAL A 3 -7.07 1.07 9.90
N LEU A 4 -6.61 0.78 8.70
CA LEU A 4 -5.24 0.90 8.27
C LEU A 4 -5.19 1.77 7.02
N TRP A 5 -4.05 2.37 6.74
CA TRP A 5 -3.80 3.06 5.48
C TRP A 5 -3.05 2.12 4.55
N GLY A 6 -3.74 1.56 3.57
CA GLY A 6 -3.12 0.75 2.52
C GLY A 6 -2.63 1.64 1.38
N VAL A 7 -1.40 1.44 0.92
CA VAL A 7 -0.87 2.03 -0.31
C VAL A 7 -1.11 1.04 -1.44
N PHE A 8 -1.85 1.47 -2.46
CA PHE A 8 -2.23 0.69 -3.62
C PHE A 8 -1.50 1.18 -4.87
N ASN A 9 -1.30 0.28 -5.84
CA ASN A 9 -0.83 0.63 -7.18
C ASN A 9 -2.01 0.86 -8.15
N ASN A 10 -1.70 1.27 -9.39
CA ASN A 10 -2.69 1.46 -10.46
C ASN A 10 -3.54 0.21 -10.77
N SER A 11 -3.04 -0.99 -10.44
CA SER A 11 -3.76 -2.26 -10.59
C SER A 11 -4.62 -2.61 -9.37
N HIS A 12 -4.85 -1.67 -8.45
CA HIS A 12 -5.56 -1.86 -7.18
C HIS A 12 -4.96 -2.95 -6.28
N GLN A 13 -3.66 -3.22 -6.39
CA GLN A 13 -2.96 -4.15 -5.50
C GLN A 13 -2.35 -3.40 -4.32
N MET A 14 -2.57 -3.90 -3.11
CA MET A 14 -2.00 -3.33 -1.88
C MET A 14 -0.51 -3.67 -1.81
N VAL A 15 0.33 -2.64 -1.87
CA VAL A 15 1.79 -2.76 -1.83
C VAL A 15 2.30 -2.75 -0.38
N THR A 16 1.67 -1.95 0.48
CA THR A 16 2.02 -1.85 1.90
C THR A 16 0.85 -1.32 2.71
N SER A 17 0.82 -1.57 4.02
CA SER A 17 -0.17 -1.07 4.95
C SER A 17 0.50 -0.37 6.13
N PHE A 18 -0.15 0.68 6.61
CA PHE A 18 0.31 1.49 7.74
C PHE A 18 -0.81 1.60 8.78
N ASP A 19 -0.43 1.78 10.04
CA ASP A 19 -1.36 2.06 11.13
C ASP A 19 -2.17 3.35 10.87
N TYR A 20 -3.40 3.41 11.40
CA TYR A 20 -4.25 4.60 11.32
C TYR A 20 -3.56 5.95 11.65
N PRO A 21 -2.76 6.08 12.74
CA PRO A 21 -2.02 7.31 13.01
C PRO A 21 -0.91 7.62 11.99
N LYS A 22 -0.44 6.63 11.21
CA LYS A 22 0.69 6.74 10.27
C LYS A 22 0.24 7.04 8.84
N ARG A 23 -0.74 7.94 8.70
CA ARG A 23 -1.23 8.36 7.38
C ARG A 23 -0.13 9.02 6.55
N GLN A 24 0.66 9.90 7.19
CA GLN A 24 1.74 10.61 6.51
C GLN A 24 2.80 9.66 5.95
N ASP A 25 3.14 8.58 6.67
CA ASP A 25 4.06 7.55 6.17
C ASP A 25 3.49 6.85 4.94
N ALA A 26 2.19 6.54 4.93
CA ALA A 26 1.51 5.96 3.78
C ALA A 26 1.55 6.88 2.55
N GLU A 27 1.28 8.17 2.75
CA GLU A 27 1.33 9.19 1.69
C GLU A 27 2.76 9.39 1.17
N ALA A 28 3.75 9.46 2.07
CA ALA A 28 5.16 9.55 1.71
C ALA A 28 5.63 8.33 0.92
N LYS A 29 5.17 7.12 1.28
CA LYS A 29 5.51 5.90 0.55
C LYS A 29 4.87 5.86 -0.83
N ALA A 30 3.60 6.27 -0.94
CA ALA A 30 2.93 6.41 -2.24
C ALA A 30 3.69 7.40 -3.15
N ALA A 31 4.08 8.56 -2.63
CA ALA A 31 4.84 9.56 -3.38
C ALA A 31 6.22 9.07 -3.84
N GLN A 32 6.96 8.37 -2.97
CA GLN A 32 8.24 7.74 -3.33
C GLN A 32 8.05 6.71 -4.46
N LEU A 33 7.06 5.83 -4.34
CA LEU A 33 6.77 4.81 -5.35
C LEU A 33 6.31 5.43 -6.68
N MET A 34 5.58 6.55 -6.64
CA MET A 34 5.24 7.32 -7.83
C MET A 34 6.49 7.87 -8.54
N ALA A 35 7.43 8.43 -7.78
CA ALA A 35 8.67 8.98 -8.31
C ALA A 35 9.58 7.90 -8.92
N ASP A 36 9.69 6.74 -8.26
CA ASP A 36 10.61 5.68 -8.68
C ASP A 36 10.14 4.92 -9.93
N LYS A 37 8.86 4.50 -9.96
CA LYS A 37 8.37 3.56 -10.98
C LYS A 37 7.54 4.20 -12.10
N LYS A 38 7.38 5.53 -12.11
CA LYS A 38 6.48 6.23 -13.05
C LYS A 38 5.05 5.64 -13.04
N SER A 39 4.65 5.09 -11.91
CA SER A 39 3.39 4.37 -11.73
C SER A 39 2.56 5.07 -10.66
N THR A 40 1.28 5.22 -10.90
CA THR A 40 0.36 5.89 -9.97
C THR A 40 0.15 5.00 -8.75
N HIS A 41 0.48 5.52 -7.57
CA HIS A 41 0.26 4.87 -6.28
C HIS A 41 -0.65 5.74 -5.42
N PHE A 42 -1.62 5.18 -4.73
CA PHE A 42 -2.57 5.97 -3.95
C PHE A 42 -2.86 5.31 -2.62
N VAL A 43 -3.26 6.11 -1.63
CA VAL A 43 -3.54 5.63 -0.28
C VAL A 43 -5.05 5.43 -0.14
N GLN A 44 -5.48 4.30 0.42
CA GLN A 44 -6.87 4.05 0.78
C GLN A 44 -7.00 3.58 2.24
N PRO A 45 -8.06 4.00 2.95
CA PRO A 45 -8.39 3.44 4.25
C PRO A 45 -8.93 2.02 4.09
N VAL A 46 -8.18 1.04 4.61
CA VAL A 46 -8.53 -0.37 4.62
C VAL A 46 -9.13 -0.70 5.98
N ARG A 47 -10.35 -1.24 5.98
CA ARG A 47 -11.05 -1.66 7.19
C ARG A 47 -10.81 -3.15 7.38
N GLU A 48 -9.74 -3.52 8.09
CA GLU A 48 -9.49 -4.92 8.43
C GLU A 48 -10.51 -5.37 9.49
N ALA A 49 -11.47 -6.19 9.03
CA ALA A 49 -12.13 -7.16 9.90
C ALA A 49 -11.08 -8.20 10.27
N ILE A 50 -10.96 -8.51 11.56
CA ILE A 50 -9.95 -9.45 12.06
C ILE A 50 -10.44 -10.84 11.67
N GLU A 51 -10.23 -11.23 10.43
CA GLU A 51 -10.48 -12.59 9.95
C GLU A 51 -9.19 -13.04 9.27
N GLU A 52 -8.43 -13.86 10.00
CA GLU A 52 -7.18 -14.47 9.55
C GLU A 52 -7.41 -15.25 8.26
N LYS A 53 -7.20 -14.63 7.09
CA LYS A 53 -6.93 -15.38 5.85
C LYS A 53 -6.30 -14.51 4.76
N LYS A 54 -5.19 -15.05 4.28
CA LYS A 54 -4.48 -14.84 3.00
C LYS A 54 -3.37 -13.80 2.91
N GLU A 55 -2.18 -14.31 3.20
CA GLU A 55 -1.03 -14.30 2.29
C GLU A 55 -1.41 -14.33 0.78
N GLU A 56 -0.75 -13.49 -0.02
CA GLU A 56 0.06 -13.82 -1.23
C GLU A 56 0.63 -12.51 -1.79
N LYS A 57 1.96 -12.29 -1.72
CA LYS A 57 2.92 -12.26 -2.85
C LYS A 57 2.49 -11.33 -4.00
N GLU A 58 3.33 -10.43 -4.53
CA GLU A 58 4.57 -10.80 -5.21
C GLU A 58 5.42 -9.55 -5.54
N LYS A 59 6.74 -9.75 -5.50
CA LYS A 59 7.79 -8.85 -5.99
C LYS A 59 7.74 -8.79 -7.52
N ASP A 60 7.94 -7.63 -8.14
CA ASP A 60 8.77 -7.60 -9.36
C ASP A 60 9.42 -6.23 -9.61
N LYS A 61 10.76 -6.26 -9.53
CA LYS A 61 11.75 -5.76 -10.50
C LYS A 61 11.48 -4.41 -11.19
N LYS A 62 12.44 -3.48 -11.07
CA LYS A 62 13.09 -2.92 -12.27
C LYS A 62 14.48 -2.39 -11.92
N GLU A 63 15.41 -3.32 -11.94
CA GLU A 63 16.82 -3.09 -12.25
C GLU A 63 16.91 -2.41 -13.63
N LYS A 64 17.72 -1.35 -13.73
CA LYS A 64 18.46 -1.01 -14.94
C LYS A 64 19.80 -0.39 -14.52
#